data_AF-A0A6N6SQG4-F1
#
_entry.id   AF-A0A6N6SQG4-F1
#
_cell.length_a   1.000
_cell.length_b   1.000
_cell.length_c   1.000
_cell.angle_alpha   90.00
_cell.angle_beta   90.00
_cell.angle_gamma   90.00
#
_symmetry.space_group_name_H-M   'P 1'
#
loop_
_entity.id
_entity.type
_entity.pdbx_description
1 polymer ?
#
loop_
_entity_poly.entity_id
_entity_poly.type
_entity_poly.pdbx_seq_one_letter_code
_entity_poly.pdbx_strand_id
1 'polypeptide(L)'
;MANGKISLEQTGISIVDANWGGFYPGGTYLLIGPRKSGRTTLGLQFAMAGIQQKEICLYFTNMRPKDLMILAASLDFDLQTHMDNGELVVVKVTPPLDVYESANPDTYLLEYLNDIVSVVDQYQPSRLVFDELTYFVGFENINLLQQAFLKMIESIEEKNVTSLYILGEPATPFAQNIVDNMVQYSTAIIYLQKVEGVRQGGKATITPNIGHTEGQFTTDFSFQPYKGVVFDIPQGASQSHPSAQPAGGGATISGGIPVAQSIPVGSLSAAAPAVQGNIQITGTVPAKYVALNQVEVVTVPIRNTNQYAMDEFKLILNNQVALYKSTGQPFTLVSLKLEPQAETAGLVSMAQLSNAVRLSLSLKEKYCIDGNTILVLLAKADERAIAILASKLRTNLQSGDPTFVDRIFPLIYAHSYISNESTENAESILKEIL
;
A
#
# COMPACT_ATOMS: atom_id res chain seq x y z
N MET A 1 45.94 7.19 -9.96
CA MET A 1 44.57 6.77 -9.62
C MET A 1 43.72 8.03 -9.59
N ALA A 2 42.74 8.14 -10.48
CA ALA A 2 41.86 9.31 -10.56
C ALA A 2 40.94 9.34 -9.32
N ASN A 3 40.70 10.54 -8.78
CA ASN A 3 39.89 10.84 -7.59
C ASN A 3 38.59 10.02 -7.55
N GLY A 4 38.43 9.16 -6.55
CA GLY A 4 37.24 8.33 -6.30
C GLY A 4 36.02 9.11 -5.81
N LYS A 5 35.66 10.22 -6.46
CA LYS A 5 34.37 10.89 -6.24
C LYS A 5 33.32 10.17 -7.09
N ILE A 6 32.23 9.73 -6.45
CA ILE A 6 31.07 9.22 -7.17
C ILE A 6 30.50 10.35 -8.02
N SER A 7 30.36 10.14 -9.33
CA SER A 7 29.74 11.10 -10.24
C SER A 7 28.23 10.90 -10.19
N LEU A 8 27.48 11.94 -9.85
CA LEU A 8 26.02 11.91 -9.85
C LEU A 8 25.48 12.12 -11.27
N GLU A 9 24.33 11.49 -11.55
CA GLU A 9 23.62 11.54 -12.81
C GLU A 9 22.55 12.65 -12.78
N GLN A 10 22.55 13.54 -13.78
CA GLN A 10 21.54 14.58 -13.86
C GLN A 10 20.17 13.95 -14.18
N THR A 11 19.17 14.30 -13.39
CA THR A 11 17.88 13.61 -13.41
C THR A 11 16.84 14.31 -14.28
N GLY A 12 16.99 15.60 -14.58
CA GLY A 12 15.91 16.39 -15.19
C GLY A 12 14.76 16.67 -14.22
N ILE A 13 14.95 16.37 -12.94
CA ILE A 13 14.04 16.67 -11.84
C ILE A 13 14.73 17.74 -10.99
N SER A 14 14.42 19.01 -11.25
CA SER A 14 15.23 20.14 -10.74
C SER A 14 15.36 20.19 -9.21
N ILE A 15 14.36 19.72 -8.44
CA ILE A 15 14.49 19.63 -6.98
C ILE A 15 15.58 18.64 -6.55
N VAL A 16 15.76 17.54 -7.28
CA VAL A 16 16.85 16.58 -7.06
C VAL A 16 18.17 17.18 -7.48
N ASP A 17 18.25 17.67 -8.72
CA ASP A 17 19.51 18.16 -9.30
C ASP A 17 20.06 19.35 -8.51
N ALA A 18 19.19 20.22 -7.97
CA ALA A 18 19.61 21.38 -7.19
C ALA A 18 20.03 21.06 -5.75
N ASN A 19 19.37 20.10 -5.08
CA ASN A 19 19.61 19.82 -3.65
C ASN A 19 20.57 18.64 -3.42
N TRP A 20 20.53 17.64 -4.29
CA TRP A 20 21.37 16.44 -4.20
C TRP A 20 22.47 16.40 -5.26
N GLY A 21 22.38 17.22 -6.31
CA GLY A 21 23.34 17.21 -7.42
C GLY A 21 23.06 16.15 -8.48
N GLY A 22 21.99 15.36 -8.30
CA GLY A 22 21.60 14.27 -9.18
C GLY A 22 21.34 12.96 -8.41
N PHE A 23 21.22 11.87 -9.15
CA PHE A 23 21.10 10.52 -8.59
C PHE A 23 22.44 9.80 -8.56
N TYR A 24 22.57 8.82 -7.67
CA TYR A 24 23.68 7.89 -7.68
C TYR A 24 23.52 6.91 -8.84
N PRO A 25 24.58 6.63 -9.60
CA PRO A 25 24.59 5.55 -10.57
C PRO A 25 24.19 4.23 -9.91
N GLY A 26 23.25 3.51 -10.52
CA GLY A 26 22.72 2.27 -9.95
C GLY A 26 21.82 2.47 -8.74
N GLY A 27 21.40 3.71 -8.41
CA GLY A 27 20.51 3.95 -7.29
C GLY A 27 19.05 3.61 -7.60
N THR A 28 18.30 3.22 -6.57
CA THR A 28 16.87 2.89 -6.63
C THR A 28 16.03 4.01 -6.03
N TYR A 29 15.13 4.59 -6.81
CA TYR A 29 14.33 5.76 -6.41
C TYR A 29 12.84 5.50 -6.53
N LEU A 30 12.06 5.99 -5.56
CA LEU A 30 10.59 5.89 -5.59
C LEU A 30 9.97 7.26 -5.85
N LEU A 31 9.00 7.32 -6.77
CA LEU A 31 8.18 8.50 -7.04
C LEU A 31 6.72 8.22 -6.66
N ILE A 32 6.28 8.82 -5.55
CA ILE A 32 4.98 8.52 -4.93
C ILE A 32 4.08 9.75 -5.01
N GLY A 33 2.78 9.55 -5.26
CA GLY A 33 1.81 10.64 -5.15
C GLY A 33 0.42 10.33 -5.72
N PRO A 34 -0.55 11.24 -5.55
CA PRO A 34 -1.92 11.02 -5.97
C PRO A 34 -2.08 10.96 -7.49
N ARG A 35 -3.23 10.47 -7.95
CA ARG A 35 -3.58 10.50 -9.37
C ARG A 35 -3.52 11.93 -9.92
N LYS A 36 -2.96 12.06 -11.12
CA LYS A 36 -2.76 13.35 -11.82
C LYS A 36 -1.88 14.36 -11.04
N SER A 37 -0.93 13.89 -10.24
CA SER A 37 0.07 14.77 -9.58
C SER A 37 1.31 15.05 -10.44
N GLY A 38 1.44 14.43 -11.61
CA GLY A 38 2.58 14.64 -12.52
C GLY A 38 3.62 13.52 -12.54
N ARG A 39 3.35 12.39 -11.88
CA ARG A 39 4.27 11.25 -11.78
C ARG A 39 4.80 10.76 -13.14
N THR A 40 3.91 10.40 -14.06
CA THR A 40 4.28 9.98 -15.44
C THR A 40 5.10 11.05 -16.16
N THR A 41 4.72 12.32 -16.01
CA THR A 41 5.45 13.46 -16.60
C THR A 41 6.88 13.54 -16.08
N LEU A 42 7.09 13.39 -14.77
CA LEU A 42 8.44 13.33 -14.19
C LEU A 42 9.21 12.08 -14.62
N GLY A 43 8.54 10.93 -14.74
CA GLY A 43 9.16 9.72 -15.29
C GLY A 43 9.68 9.94 -16.71
N LEU A 44 8.89 10.62 -17.57
CA LEU A 44 9.33 10.99 -18.92
C LEU A 44 10.50 11.99 -18.89
N GLN A 45 10.43 13.03 -18.04
CA GLN A 45 11.55 13.97 -17.86
C GLN A 45 12.84 13.28 -17.44
N PHE A 46 12.75 12.26 -16.58
CA PHE A 46 13.91 11.47 -16.17
C PHE A 46 14.52 10.65 -17.31
N ALA A 47 13.69 10.03 -18.14
CA ALA A 47 14.14 9.35 -19.35
C ALA A 47 14.74 10.33 -20.37
N MET A 48 14.09 11.48 -20.59
CA MET A 48 14.59 12.55 -21.45
C MET A 48 15.98 13.03 -21.03
N ALA A 49 16.21 13.22 -19.73
CA ALA A 49 17.51 13.62 -19.21
C ALA A 49 18.59 12.57 -19.46
N GLY A 50 18.26 11.27 -19.39
CA GLY A 50 19.18 10.18 -19.72
C GLY A 50 19.55 10.17 -21.20
N ILE A 51 18.55 10.29 -22.07
CA ILE A 51 18.77 10.38 -23.52
C ILE A 51 19.65 11.57 -23.89
N GLN A 52 19.45 12.74 -23.25
CA GLN A 52 20.33 13.90 -23.43
C GLN A 52 21.77 13.64 -22.97
N GLN A 53 21.96 12.73 -22.01
CA GLN A 53 23.26 12.24 -21.55
C GLN A 53 23.80 11.08 -22.40
N LYS A 54 23.15 10.74 -23.52
CA LYS A 54 23.49 9.63 -24.43
C LYS A 54 23.38 8.25 -23.79
N GLU A 55 22.45 8.12 -22.85
CA GLU A 55 22.15 6.88 -22.18
C GLU A 55 20.97 6.15 -22.84
N ILE A 56 20.97 4.82 -22.75
CA ILE A 56 19.83 4.00 -23.15
C ILE A 56 18.83 3.96 -22.00
N CYS A 57 17.58 4.33 -22.28
CA CYS A 57 16.50 4.33 -21.30
C CYS A 57 15.51 3.18 -21.57
N LEU A 58 15.12 2.47 -20.52
CA LEU A 58 14.04 1.47 -20.55
C LEU A 58 12.84 2.01 -19.77
N TYR A 59 11.68 2.07 -20.41
CA TYR A 59 10.46 2.65 -19.85
C TYR A 59 9.32 1.63 -19.89
N PHE A 60 8.96 1.07 -18.74
CA PHE A 60 7.77 0.24 -18.60
C PHE A 60 6.55 1.11 -18.37
N THR A 61 5.48 0.88 -19.14
CA THR A 61 4.22 1.61 -18.93
C THR A 61 2.97 0.81 -19.18
N ASN A 62 1.91 1.06 -18.41
CA ASN A 62 0.57 0.56 -18.73
C ASN A 62 -0.19 1.43 -19.74
N MET A 63 0.34 2.61 -20.09
CA MET A 63 -0.32 3.54 -21.00
C MET A 63 -0.43 2.97 -22.41
N ARG A 64 -1.48 3.39 -23.13
CA ARG A 64 -1.57 3.06 -24.56
C ARG A 64 -0.47 3.84 -25.29
N PRO A 65 0.21 3.25 -26.29
CA PRO A 65 1.32 3.91 -27.00
C PRO A 65 0.96 5.31 -27.50
N LYS A 66 -0.24 5.48 -28.07
CA LYS A 66 -0.72 6.80 -28.54
C LYS A 66 -0.85 7.83 -27.42
N ASP A 67 -1.31 7.42 -26.23
CA ASP A 67 -1.45 8.35 -25.10
C ASP A 67 -0.08 8.77 -24.57
N LEU A 68 0.88 7.84 -24.53
CA LEU A 68 2.26 8.13 -24.15
C LEU A 68 2.93 9.09 -25.13
N MET A 69 2.74 8.88 -26.44
CA MET A 69 3.23 9.78 -27.50
C MET A 69 2.63 11.19 -27.37
N ILE A 70 1.32 11.31 -27.10
CA ILE A 70 0.67 12.61 -26.89
C ILE A 70 1.27 13.31 -25.65
N LEU A 71 1.47 12.56 -24.55
CA LEU A 71 2.06 13.11 -23.35
C LEU A 71 3.50 13.57 -23.59
N ALA A 72 4.33 12.75 -24.26
CA ALA A 72 5.69 13.13 -24.63
C ALA A 72 5.73 14.38 -25.53
N ALA A 73 4.88 14.45 -26.55
CA ALA A 73 4.77 15.64 -27.40
C ALA A 73 4.39 16.91 -26.62
N SER A 74 3.58 16.77 -25.54
CA SER A 74 3.27 17.90 -24.65
C SER A 74 4.46 18.43 -23.84
N LEU A 75 5.58 17.68 -23.83
CA LEU A 75 6.86 18.02 -23.22
C LEU A 75 7.92 18.43 -24.25
N ASP A 76 7.52 18.64 -25.52
CA ASP A 76 8.45 18.85 -26.64
C ASP A 76 9.45 17.69 -26.81
N PHE A 77 8.98 16.46 -26.53
CA PHE A 77 9.77 15.25 -26.59
C PHE A 77 9.29 14.33 -27.71
N ASP A 78 10.11 14.17 -28.74
CA ASP A 78 9.85 13.26 -29.86
C ASP A 78 10.19 11.81 -29.48
N LEU A 79 9.25 11.18 -28.76
CA LEU A 79 9.36 9.81 -28.29
C LEU A 79 9.69 8.82 -29.41
N GLN A 80 9.10 8.98 -30.61
CA GLN A 80 9.22 8.01 -31.70
C GLN A 80 10.63 7.99 -32.27
N THR A 81 11.22 9.16 -32.50
CA THR A 81 12.60 9.26 -33.02
C THR A 81 13.59 8.58 -32.07
N HIS A 82 13.44 8.77 -30.75
CA HIS A 82 14.33 8.13 -29.77
C HIS A 82 14.12 6.61 -29.67
N MET A 83 12.89 6.13 -29.90
CA MET A 83 12.62 4.70 -30.02
C MET A 83 13.26 4.10 -31.28
N ASP A 84 13.15 4.79 -32.41
CA ASP A 84 13.71 4.34 -33.69
C ASP A 84 15.25 4.32 -33.65
N ASN A 85 15.86 5.23 -32.90
CA ASN A 85 17.31 5.29 -32.68
C ASN A 85 17.81 4.27 -31.64
N GLY A 86 16.92 3.56 -30.94
CA GLY A 86 17.28 2.62 -29.87
C GLY A 86 17.77 3.28 -28.57
N GLU A 87 17.57 4.59 -28.42
CA GLU A 87 17.92 5.37 -27.22
C GLU A 87 16.85 5.21 -26.13
N LEU A 88 15.61 4.87 -26.53
CA LEU A 88 14.49 4.61 -25.64
C LEU A 88 13.79 3.31 -26.01
N VAL A 89 13.70 2.38 -25.07
CA VAL A 89 12.90 1.16 -25.21
C VAL A 89 11.64 1.32 -24.36
N VAL A 90 10.47 1.34 -25.00
CA VAL A 90 9.19 1.39 -24.30
C VAL A 90 8.56 0.00 -24.26
N VAL A 91 8.35 -0.53 -23.06
CA VAL A 91 7.70 -1.82 -22.85
C VAL A 91 6.31 -1.58 -22.29
N LYS A 92 5.30 -1.93 -23.09
CA LYS A 92 3.92 -1.87 -22.61
C LYS A 92 3.67 -3.04 -21.67
N VAL A 93 3.44 -2.74 -20.40
CA VAL A 93 3.00 -3.72 -19.42
C VAL A 93 1.48 -3.80 -19.42
N THR A 94 0.96 -5.03 -19.46
CA THR A 94 -0.46 -5.23 -19.21
C THR A 94 -0.61 -5.31 -17.69
N PRO A 95 -1.40 -4.42 -17.05
CA PRO A 95 -1.76 -4.57 -15.65
C PRO A 95 -2.21 -6.01 -15.42
N PRO A 96 -1.76 -6.67 -14.35
CA PRO A 96 -2.29 -7.96 -13.98
C PRO A 96 -3.74 -7.80 -13.50
N LEU A 97 -4.68 -7.53 -14.42
CA LEU A 97 -6.11 -7.41 -14.11
C LEU A 97 -6.61 -8.74 -13.51
N ASP A 98 -5.96 -9.84 -13.89
CA ASP A 98 -6.25 -11.19 -13.44
C ASP A 98 -5.56 -11.55 -12.11
N VAL A 99 -4.67 -10.73 -11.54
CA VAL A 99 -4.02 -11.05 -10.25
C VAL A 99 -5.04 -11.11 -9.12
N TYR A 100 -6.03 -10.22 -9.12
CA TYR A 100 -7.14 -10.28 -8.15
C TYR A 100 -8.14 -11.43 -8.42
N GLU A 101 -7.97 -12.17 -9.53
CA GLU A 101 -8.82 -13.30 -9.92
C GLU A 101 -8.06 -14.64 -9.91
N SER A 102 -6.72 -14.59 -9.80
CA SER A 102 -5.82 -15.74 -9.73
C SER A 102 -5.97 -16.47 -8.40
N ALA A 103 -5.90 -17.80 -8.45
CA ALA A 103 -5.85 -18.63 -7.24
C ALA A 103 -4.56 -18.45 -6.43
N ASN A 104 -3.53 -17.84 -7.02
CA ASN A 104 -2.24 -17.56 -6.39
C ASN A 104 -1.66 -16.24 -6.95
N PRO A 105 -2.14 -15.07 -6.48
CA PRO A 105 -1.68 -13.76 -6.93
C PRO A 105 -0.17 -13.56 -6.76
N ASP A 106 0.36 -14.02 -5.63
CA ASP A 106 1.77 -13.86 -5.26
C ASP A 106 2.72 -14.53 -6.27
N THR A 107 2.38 -15.71 -6.76
CA THR A 107 3.22 -16.43 -7.73
C THR A 107 3.26 -15.69 -9.06
N TYR A 108 2.12 -15.21 -9.53
CA TYR A 108 2.04 -14.44 -10.78
C TYR A 108 2.82 -13.12 -10.67
N LEU A 109 2.66 -12.41 -9.54
CA LEU A 109 3.38 -11.16 -9.31
C LEU A 109 4.90 -11.38 -9.13
N LEU A 110 5.31 -12.52 -8.56
CA LEU A 110 6.71 -12.93 -8.48
C LEU A 110 7.30 -13.19 -9.87
N GLU A 111 6.61 -13.95 -10.72
CA GLU A 111 7.01 -14.18 -12.12
C GLU A 111 7.15 -12.85 -12.87
N TYR A 112 6.17 -11.96 -12.68
CA TYR A 112 6.20 -10.63 -13.27
C TYR A 112 7.42 -9.80 -12.82
N LEU A 113 7.83 -9.86 -11.54
CA LEU A 113 9.07 -9.21 -11.09
C LEU A 113 10.33 -9.80 -11.77
N ASN A 114 10.37 -11.12 -11.96
CA ASN A 114 11.49 -11.77 -12.65
C ASN A 114 11.54 -11.42 -14.15
N ASP A 115 10.38 -11.25 -14.79
CA ASP A 115 10.31 -10.83 -16.20
C ASP A 115 10.89 -9.43 -16.39
N ILE A 116 10.69 -8.51 -15.44
CA ILE A 116 11.30 -7.18 -15.50
C ILE A 116 12.82 -7.28 -15.53
N VAL A 117 13.41 -8.11 -14.66
CA VAL A 117 14.87 -8.34 -14.65
C VAL A 117 15.34 -8.91 -15.99
N SER A 118 14.60 -9.86 -16.55
CA SER A 118 14.94 -10.47 -17.85
C SER A 118 14.95 -9.44 -19.00
N VAL A 119 14.02 -8.49 -18.99
CA VAL A 119 13.99 -7.40 -19.97
C VAL A 119 15.13 -6.40 -19.74
N VAL A 120 15.46 -6.08 -18.48
CA VAL A 120 16.63 -5.26 -18.15
C VAL A 120 17.91 -5.93 -18.67
N ASP A 121 18.05 -7.26 -18.51
CA ASP A 121 19.19 -8.03 -18.99
C ASP A 121 19.32 -7.99 -20.52
N GLN A 122 18.18 -8.06 -21.22
CA GLN A 122 18.13 -8.01 -22.68
C GLN A 122 18.59 -6.66 -23.23
N TYR A 123 18.14 -5.54 -22.64
CA TYR A 123 18.36 -4.21 -23.20
C TYR A 123 19.52 -3.44 -22.57
N GLN A 124 20.01 -3.87 -21.41
CA GLN A 124 21.14 -3.26 -20.69
C GLN A 124 21.06 -1.71 -20.61
N PRO A 125 19.92 -1.15 -20.14
CA PRO A 125 19.75 0.29 -20.08
C PRO A 125 20.66 0.92 -19.02
N SER A 126 20.94 2.22 -19.13
CA SER A 126 21.54 2.99 -18.01
C SER A 126 20.45 3.50 -17.06
N ARG A 127 19.24 3.77 -17.57
CA ARG A 127 18.09 4.20 -16.78
C ARG A 127 16.88 3.33 -16.97
N LEU A 128 16.19 3.07 -15.87
CA LEU A 128 14.93 2.36 -15.82
C LEU A 128 13.83 3.26 -15.24
N VAL A 129 12.69 3.33 -15.94
CA VAL A 129 11.45 3.91 -15.39
C VAL A 129 10.37 2.84 -15.39
N PHE A 130 9.64 2.75 -14.29
CA PHE A 130 8.50 1.84 -14.16
C PHE A 130 7.21 2.59 -13.81
N ASP A 131 6.31 2.76 -14.77
CA ASP A 131 5.06 3.54 -14.63
C ASP A 131 3.77 2.70 -14.89
N GLU A 132 3.10 2.16 -13.89
CA GLU A 132 3.31 2.30 -12.45
C GLU A 132 3.43 0.93 -11.79
N LEU A 133 4.12 0.91 -10.65
CA LEU A 133 4.44 -0.29 -9.89
C LEU A 133 3.34 -0.65 -8.85
N THR A 134 2.21 0.07 -8.89
CA THR A 134 1.11 -0.03 -7.91
C THR A 134 0.44 -1.41 -7.87
N TYR A 135 0.60 -2.27 -8.90
CA TYR A 135 -0.01 -3.60 -8.95
C TYR A 135 0.46 -4.55 -7.85
N PHE A 136 1.62 -4.30 -7.25
CA PHE A 136 2.15 -5.14 -6.17
C PHE A 136 1.43 -4.97 -4.83
N VAL A 137 0.50 -4.01 -4.72
CA VAL A 137 -0.51 -4.02 -3.65
C VAL A 137 -1.40 -5.27 -3.71
N GLY A 138 -1.38 -6.02 -4.82
CA GLY A 138 -2.05 -7.31 -4.96
C GLY A 138 -1.34 -8.50 -4.30
N PHE A 139 -0.11 -8.35 -3.77
CA PHE A 139 0.51 -9.43 -2.99
C PHE A 139 -0.25 -9.66 -1.69
N GLU A 140 -0.53 -10.93 -1.36
CA GLU A 140 -1.10 -11.37 -0.09
C GLU A 140 0.00 -11.56 0.97
N ASN A 141 1.14 -12.15 0.58
CA ASN A 141 2.28 -12.34 1.48
C ASN A 141 3.29 -11.20 1.37
N ILE A 142 3.25 -10.28 2.34
CA ILE A 142 4.16 -9.13 2.42
C ILE A 142 5.64 -9.55 2.49
N ASN A 143 5.97 -10.63 3.20
CA ASN A 143 7.36 -11.08 3.31
C ASN A 143 7.89 -11.59 1.97
N LEU A 144 7.04 -12.25 1.18
CA LEU A 144 7.39 -12.70 -0.16
C LEU A 144 7.57 -11.52 -1.11
N LEU A 145 6.67 -10.54 -1.06
CA LEU A 145 6.83 -9.28 -1.80
C LEU A 145 8.16 -8.60 -1.45
N GLN A 146 8.47 -8.48 -0.16
CA GLN A 146 9.70 -7.86 0.32
C GLN A 146 10.94 -8.55 -0.25
N GLN A 147 11.01 -9.88 -0.17
CA GLN A 147 12.11 -10.67 -0.71
C GLN A 147 12.21 -10.54 -2.24
N ALA A 148 11.08 -10.59 -2.93
CA ALA A 148 11.02 -10.50 -4.38
C ALA A 148 11.45 -9.12 -4.89
N PHE A 149 10.94 -8.05 -4.25
CA PHE A 149 11.30 -6.68 -4.58
C PHE A 149 12.78 -6.42 -4.28
N LEU A 150 13.29 -6.83 -3.11
CA LEU A 150 14.71 -6.70 -2.77
C LEU A 150 15.60 -7.41 -3.78
N LYS A 151 15.28 -8.66 -4.14
CA LYS A 151 16.03 -9.42 -5.14
C LYS A 151 16.02 -8.73 -6.51
N MET A 152 14.87 -8.19 -6.91
CA MET A 152 14.73 -7.46 -8.18
C MET A 152 15.62 -6.22 -8.19
N ILE A 153 15.56 -5.38 -7.15
CA ILE A 153 16.38 -4.16 -7.09
C ILE A 153 17.87 -4.53 -7.07
N GLU A 154 18.31 -5.49 -6.25
CA GLU A 154 19.71 -5.93 -6.19
C GLU A 154 20.20 -6.39 -7.57
N SER A 155 19.37 -7.17 -8.28
CA SER A 155 19.69 -7.64 -9.64
C SER A 155 19.82 -6.51 -10.67
N ILE A 156 19.15 -5.38 -10.46
CA ILE A 156 19.19 -4.19 -11.33
C ILE A 156 20.36 -3.28 -10.93
N GLU A 157 20.60 -3.11 -9.63
CA GLU A 157 21.70 -2.32 -9.07
C GLU A 157 23.06 -2.94 -9.40
N GLU A 158 23.19 -4.28 -9.38
CA GLU A 158 24.39 -5.01 -9.82
C GLU A 158 24.79 -4.70 -11.27
N LYS A 159 23.84 -4.24 -12.09
CA LYS A 159 24.03 -3.84 -13.49
C LYS A 159 24.29 -2.35 -13.64
N ASN A 160 24.40 -1.62 -12.53
CA ASN A 160 24.59 -0.18 -12.46
C ASN A 160 23.50 0.59 -13.23
N VAL A 161 22.25 0.11 -13.14
CA VAL A 161 21.08 0.76 -13.76
C VAL A 161 20.38 1.63 -12.73
N THR A 162 20.29 2.93 -12.99
CA THR A 162 19.57 3.87 -12.12
C THR A 162 18.07 3.73 -12.36
N SER A 163 17.31 3.40 -11.32
CA SER A 163 15.89 3.04 -11.45
C SER A 163 14.96 4.02 -10.75
N LEU A 164 13.85 4.35 -11.41
CA LEU A 164 12.78 5.20 -10.90
C LEU A 164 11.44 4.45 -10.96
N TYR A 165 10.94 4.04 -9.80
CA TYR A 165 9.67 3.32 -9.67
C TYR A 165 8.54 4.27 -9.28
N ILE A 166 7.46 4.30 -10.06
CA ILE A 166 6.32 5.17 -9.83
C ILE A 166 5.23 4.43 -9.06
N LEU A 167 4.77 5.00 -7.94
CA LEU A 167 3.72 4.43 -7.10
C LEU A 167 2.57 5.41 -6.87
N GLY A 168 1.36 4.87 -6.76
CA GLY A 168 0.18 5.61 -6.31
C GLY A 168 0.27 5.95 -4.83
N GLU A 169 -0.37 7.05 -4.44
CA GLU A 169 -0.61 7.32 -3.02
C GLU A 169 -1.43 6.17 -2.42
N PRO A 170 -0.94 5.53 -1.34
CA PRO A 170 -1.62 4.40 -0.73
C PRO A 170 -2.96 4.84 -0.12
N ALA A 171 -4.04 4.18 -0.54
CA ALA A 171 -5.39 4.50 -0.07
C ALA A 171 -5.85 3.68 1.14
N THR A 172 -5.05 2.70 1.57
CA THR A 172 -5.38 1.78 2.67
C THR A 172 -4.15 1.55 3.56
N PRO A 173 -4.33 1.18 4.85
CA PRO A 173 -3.21 0.83 5.73
C PRO A 173 -2.35 -0.32 5.19
N PHE A 174 -2.97 -1.28 4.49
CA PHE A 174 -2.26 -2.39 3.86
C PHE A 174 -1.36 -1.90 2.71
N ALA A 175 -1.91 -1.07 1.83
CA ALA A 175 -1.13 -0.45 0.76
C ALA A 175 -0.01 0.44 1.31
N GLN A 176 -0.26 1.15 2.42
CA GLN A 176 0.75 1.95 3.09
C GLN A 176 1.90 1.07 3.60
N ASN A 177 1.60 -0.04 4.27
CA ASN A 177 2.62 -0.97 4.76
C ASN A 177 3.48 -1.50 3.60
N ILE A 178 2.88 -1.84 2.47
CA ILE A 178 3.62 -2.26 1.27
C ILE A 178 4.58 -1.16 0.80
N VAL A 179 4.08 0.07 0.66
CA VAL A 179 4.90 1.22 0.26
C VAL A 179 6.04 1.48 1.26
N ASP A 180 5.76 1.39 2.56
CA ASP A 180 6.76 1.61 3.62
C ASP A 180 7.89 0.57 3.56
N ASN A 181 7.56 -0.70 3.29
CA ASN A 181 8.56 -1.74 3.08
C ASN A 181 9.42 -1.45 1.85
N MET A 182 8.81 -1.00 0.75
CA MET A 182 9.56 -0.64 -0.46
C MET A 182 10.47 0.56 -0.25
N VAL A 183 9.99 1.56 0.49
CA VAL A 183 10.74 2.76 0.86
C VAL A 183 12.03 2.38 1.58
N GLN A 184 11.99 1.41 2.51
CA GLN A 184 13.16 0.98 3.28
C GLN A 184 14.34 0.51 2.41
N TYR A 185 14.06 -0.01 1.22
CA TYR A 185 15.08 -0.52 0.30
C TYR A 185 15.47 0.45 -0.82
N SER A 186 14.83 1.61 -0.88
CA SER A 186 15.14 2.65 -1.86
C SER A 186 16.27 3.56 -1.39
N THR A 187 17.09 4.05 -2.32
CA THR A 187 18.11 5.08 -2.09
C THR A 187 17.48 6.39 -1.63
N ALA A 188 16.35 6.78 -2.24
CA ALA A 188 15.59 7.96 -1.85
C ALA A 188 14.17 7.98 -2.43
N ILE A 189 13.36 8.90 -1.92
CA ILE A 189 11.95 9.05 -2.26
C ILE A 189 11.69 10.46 -2.77
N ILE A 190 10.87 10.58 -3.80
CA ILE A 190 10.23 11.81 -4.27
C ILE A 190 8.73 11.67 -4.01
N TYR A 191 8.16 12.52 -3.17
CA TYR A 191 6.74 12.52 -2.85
C TYR A 191 6.06 13.76 -3.44
N LEU A 192 5.00 13.57 -4.22
CA LEU A 192 4.19 14.64 -4.80
C LEU A 192 2.87 14.76 -4.03
N GLN A 193 2.52 15.98 -3.65
CA GLN A 193 1.26 16.33 -3.00
C GLN A 193 0.48 17.31 -3.87
N LYS A 194 -0.83 17.17 -3.91
CA LYS A 194 -1.72 18.20 -4.44
C LYS A 194 -2.08 19.18 -3.34
N VAL A 195 -2.00 20.47 -3.64
CA VAL A 195 -2.45 21.52 -2.72
C VAL A 195 -3.85 21.95 -3.14
N GLU A 196 -4.80 21.93 -2.21
CA GLU A 196 -6.17 22.40 -2.47
C GLU A 196 -6.16 23.87 -2.93
N GLY A 197 -6.93 24.17 -3.98
CA GLY A 197 -7.02 25.51 -4.57
C GLY A 197 -5.97 25.82 -5.66
N VAL A 198 -4.88 25.06 -5.76
CA VAL A 198 -3.89 25.20 -6.84
C VAL A 198 -4.32 24.34 -8.04
N ARG A 199 -4.86 24.98 -9.08
CA ARG A 199 -5.41 24.26 -10.25
C ARG A 199 -4.35 23.54 -11.11
N GLN A 200 -3.09 23.94 -11.06
CA GLN A 200 -2.01 23.41 -11.92
C GLN A 200 -0.67 23.27 -11.19
N GLY A 201 -0.65 22.53 -10.08
CA GLY A 201 0.57 22.34 -9.32
C GLY A 201 0.39 21.58 -8.02
N GLY A 202 1.44 21.60 -7.20
CA GLY A 202 1.48 20.88 -5.95
C GLY A 202 2.78 21.14 -5.19
N LYS A 203 3.03 20.34 -4.16
CA LYS A 203 4.30 20.31 -3.43
C LYS A 203 5.04 19.02 -3.73
N ALA A 204 6.35 19.12 -3.91
CA ALA A 204 7.23 17.97 -4.03
C ALA A 204 8.20 17.97 -2.86
N THR A 205 8.34 16.81 -2.22
CA THR A 205 9.28 16.58 -1.12
C THR A 205 10.22 15.46 -1.51
N ILE A 206 11.52 15.71 -1.42
CA ILE A 206 12.54 14.66 -1.58
C ILE A 206 13.11 14.28 -0.22
N THR A 207 13.22 12.98 0.03
CA THR A 207 13.72 12.40 1.30
C THR A 207 14.80 11.38 1.00
N PRO A 208 16.02 11.54 1.51
CA PRO A 208 17.10 10.60 1.29
C PRO A 208 17.02 9.45 2.29
N ASN A 209 17.38 8.24 1.86
CA ASN A 209 17.65 7.11 2.76
C ASN A 209 19.14 6.80 2.80
N ILE A 210 19.85 6.97 1.67
CA ILE A 210 21.26 6.62 1.51
C ILE A 210 22.02 7.74 0.80
N GLY A 211 23.17 8.15 1.36
CA GLY A 211 24.24 8.92 0.71
C GLY A 211 23.98 10.39 0.42
N HIS A 212 22.75 10.75 0.00
CA HIS A 212 22.36 12.12 -0.33
C HIS A 212 22.39 13.03 0.90
N THR A 213 22.45 14.34 0.66
CA THR A 213 22.42 15.36 1.72
C THR A 213 21.25 15.11 2.67
N GLU A 214 21.54 14.93 3.96
CA GLU A 214 20.53 14.65 4.98
C GLU A 214 19.45 15.74 5.07
N GLY A 215 18.22 15.31 5.37
CA GLY A 215 17.07 16.19 5.53
C GLY A 215 16.06 16.09 4.38
N GLN A 216 14.87 16.63 4.61
CA GLN A 216 13.80 16.69 3.61
C GLN A 216 13.81 18.04 2.93
N PHE A 217 13.81 18.05 1.60
CA PHE A 217 13.69 19.27 0.81
C PHE A 217 12.31 19.32 0.18
N THR A 218 11.58 20.41 0.41
CA THR A 218 10.22 20.60 -0.12
C THR A 218 10.15 21.87 -0.95
N THR A 219 9.54 21.80 -2.13
CA THR A 219 9.23 22.97 -2.95
C THR A 219 7.89 22.85 -3.66
N ASP A 220 7.33 23.98 -4.06
CA ASP A 220 6.17 24.03 -4.93
C ASP A 220 6.56 23.70 -6.37
N PHE A 221 5.66 23.06 -7.11
CA PHE A 221 5.81 22.80 -8.54
C PHE A 221 4.54 23.16 -9.30
N SER A 222 4.71 23.43 -10.59
CA SER A 222 3.62 23.72 -11.51
C SER A 222 3.77 22.94 -12.82
N PHE A 223 2.69 22.80 -13.56
CA PHE A 223 2.72 22.25 -14.90
C PHE A 223 2.86 23.38 -15.92
N GLN A 224 3.87 23.29 -16.78
CA GLN A 224 4.09 24.25 -17.86
C GLN A 224 4.03 23.54 -19.21
N PRO A 225 3.28 24.08 -20.20
CA PRO A 225 3.28 23.55 -21.56
C PRO A 225 4.70 23.43 -22.11
N TYR A 226 5.00 22.33 -22.79
CA TYR A 226 6.31 22.03 -23.41
C TYR A 226 7.49 21.90 -22.43
N LYS A 227 7.24 21.94 -21.12
CA LYS A 227 8.27 21.79 -20.09
C LYS A 227 7.92 20.73 -19.05
N GLY A 228 6.65 20.40 -18.89
CA GLY A 228 6.18 19.42 -17.92
C GLY A 228 6.11 19.99 -16.51
N VAL A 229 6.65 19.24 -15.54
CA VAL A 229 6.71 19.61 -14.13
C VAL A 229 7.92 20.51 -13.90
N VAL A 230 7.65 21.75 -13.50
CA VAL A 230 8.66 22.77 -13.18
C VAL A 230 8.58 23.10 -11.70
N PHE A 231 9.73 22.98 -11.02
CA PHE A 231 9.88 23.25 -9.59
C PHE A 231 10.28 24.70 -9.35
N ASP A 232 9.70 25.32 -8.33
CA ASP A 232 10.09 26.67 -7.88
C ASP A 232 11.33 26.56 -6.98
N ILE A 233 12.51 26.47 -7.60
CA ILE A 233 13.76 26.41 -6.85
C ILE A 233 14.14 27.85 -6.44
N PRO A 234 14.22 28.18 -5.13
CA PRO A 234 14.62 29.51 -4.70
C PRO A 234 15.99 29.86 -5.27
N GLN A 235 16.08 30.95 -6.05
CA GLN A 235 17.35 31.42 -6.58
C GLN A 235 18.24 31.89 -5.42
N GLY A 236 19.26 31.10 -5.06
CA GLY A 236 20.17 31.43 -3.95
C GLY A 236 21.00 30.28 -3.39
N ALA A 237 20.71 29.01 -3.70
CA ALA A 237 21.52 27.88 -3.26
C ALA A 237 22.79 27.68 -4.14
N SER A 238 23.55 28.75 -4.37
CA SER A 238 24.92 28.65 -4.91
C SER A 238 25.88 28.54 -3.72
N GLN A 239 26.43 27.35 -3.52
CA GLN A 239 27.66 27.04 -2.78
C GLN A 239 27.90 27.80 -1.47
N SER A 240 27.56 27.17 -0.34
CA SER A 240 28.33 27.35 0.89
C SER A 240 28.74 25.97 1.40
N HIS A 241 29.93 25.52 1.01
CA HIS A 241 30.64 24.48 1.75
C HIS A 241 30.92 25.02 3.16
N PRO A 242 30.53 24.33 4.25
CA PRO A 242 31.09 24.63 5.55
C PRO A 242 32.55 24.18 5.51
N SER A 243 33.44 25.16 5.40
CA SER A 243 34.87 25.02 5.61
C SER A 243 35.13 24.42 6.99
N ALA A 244 35.82 23.27 7.01
CA ALA A 244 36.39 22.72 8.22
C ALA A 244 37.43 23.71 8.79
N GLN A 245 37.24 24.13 10.04
CA GLN A 245 38.31 24.71 10.87
C GLN A 245 38.20 24.23 12.32
N PRO A 246 39.36 24.13 13.02
CA PRO A 246 39.58 23.18 14.11
C PRO A 246 39.15 23.74 15.47
N ALA A 247 38.53 22.90 16.30
CA ALA A 247 38.24 23.21 17.69
C ALA A 247 39.48 22.94 18.55
N GLY A 248 40.16 24.00 18.96
CA GLY A 248 41.03 24.03 20.13
C GLY A 248 40.50 25.05 21.13
N GLY A 249 40.46 24.68 22.41
CA GLY A 249 40.18 25.59 23.52
C GLY A 249 39.14 25.06 24.49
N GLY A 250 39.61 24.51 25.61
CA GLY A 250 38.79 23.90 26.64
C GLY A 250 38.02 24.89 27.52
N ALA A 251 36.93 24.40 28.10
CA ALA A 251 36.39 24.88 29.35
C ALA A 251 35.68 23.71 30.06
N THR A 252 36.21 23.36 31.22
CA THR A 252 35.66 22.43 32.21
C THR A 252 34.32 22.93 32.75
N ILE A 253 33.29 22.08 32.78
CA ILE A 253 32.18 22.23 33.72
C ILE A 253 31.77 20.84 34.24
N SER A 254 31.93 20.68 35.55
CA SER A 254 31.53 19.58 36.41
C SER A 254 30.01 19.55 36.64
N GLY A 255 29.39 18.36 36.61
CA GLY A 255 28.03 18.16 37.10
C GLY A 255 27.57 16.72 36.90
N GLY A 256 27.40 15.97 38.00
CA GLY A 256 27.25 14.52 38.01
C GLY A 256 25.92 13.97 37.46
N ILE A 257 26.00 12.70 37.06
CA ILE A 257 24.90 11.85 36.58
C ILE A 257 24.07 11.37 37.78
N PRO A 258 22.73 11.55 37.82
CA PRO A 258 21.90 10.86 38.80
C PRO A 258 21.56 9.45 38.31
N VAL A 259 21.79 8.49 39.21
CA VAL A 259 21.47 7.06 39.11
C VAL A 259 19.96 6.86 39.21
N ALA A 260 19.38 6.06 38.31
CA ALA A 260 17.97 5.67 38.34
C ALA A 260 17.68 4.72 39.52
N GLN A 261 16.70 5.07 40.35
CA GLN A 261 16.17 4.20 41.40
C GLN A 261 14.97 3.38 40.87
N SER A 262 14.96 2.10 41.25
CA SER A 262 13.90 1.12 40.98
C SER A 262 12.58 1.43 41.69
N ILE A 263 11.46 1.34 40.97
CA ILE A 263 10.10 1.39 41.54
C ILE A 263 9.61 -0.06 41.79
N PRO A 264 9.03 -0.39 42.95
CA PRO A 264 8.54 -1.74 43.24
C PRO A 264 7.18 -2.02 42.57
N VAL A 265 7.04 -3.24 42.05
CA VAL A 265 5.80 -3.76 41.45
C VAL A 265 4.86 -4.20 42.57
N GLY A 266 3.79 -3.42 42.79
CA GLY A 266 2.66 -3.80 43.64
C GLY A 266 1.69 -4.69 42.87
N SER A 267 1.41 -5.87 43.43
CA SER A 267 0.36 -6.78 42.99
C SER A 267 -1.03 -6.16 43.12
N LEU A 268 -1.81 -6.14 42.04
CA LEU A 268 -3.26 -5.87 42.09
C LEU A 268 -4.03 -7.00 41.42
N SER A 269 -4.52 -7.89 42.28
CA SER A 269 -5.73 -8.68 42.08
C SER A 269 -6.92 -7.73 42.09
N ALA A 270 -7.78 -7.78 41.07
CA ALA A 270 -9.23 -7.60 41.24
C ALA A 270 -9.97 -7.93 39.92
N ALA A 271 -10.97 -8.81 40.04
CA ALA A 271 -12.07 -8.91 39.09
C ALA A 271 -12.78 -7.55 38.98
N ALA A 272 -13.10 -7.11 37.76
CA ALA A 272 -13.84 -5.88 37.54
C ALA A 272 -15.36 -6.14 37.57
N PRO A 273 -16.14 -5.45 38.42
CA PRO A 273 -17.60 -5.44 38.34
C PRO A 273 -18.06 -4.44 37.27
N ALA A 274 -19.26 -4.67 36.72
CA ALA A 274 -19.91 -3.78 35.77
C ALA A 274 -20.17 -2.39 36.39
N VAL A 275 -19.73 -1.32 35.71
CA VAL A 275 -20.00 0.07 36.10
C VAL A 275 -21.04 0.66 35.15
N GLN A 276 -22.30 0.70 35.60
CA GLN A 276 -23.27 1.68 35.12
C GLN A 276 -23.13 2.95 35.98
N GLY A 277 -22.59 4.01 35.39
CA GLY A 277 -22.48 5.34 36.03
C GLY A 277 -21.58 6.26 35.22
N ASN A 278 -21.96 7.52 35.07
CA ASN A 278 -21.11 8.54 34.42
C ASN A 278 -19.72 8.54 35.06
N ILE A 279 -18.70 8.31 34.25
CA ILE A 279 -17.30 8.33 34.68
C ILE A 279 -16.97 9.77 35.11
N GLN A 280 -16.77 9.99 36.41
CA GLN A 280 -16.19 11.25 36.90
C GLN A 280 -14.72 11.28 36.50
N ILE A 281 -14.38 12.15 35.54
CA ILE A 281 -12.99 12.38 35.13
C ILE A 281 -12.32 13.24 36.21
N THR A 282 -11.41 12.64 36.98
CA THR A 282 -10.70 13.28 38.10
C THR A 282 -9.38 13.96 37.71
N GLY A 283 -9.14 14.17 36.41
CA GLY A 283 -7.92 14.80 35.88
C GLY A 283 -8.20 16.07 35.08
N THR A 284 -7.28 17.03 35.14
CA THR A 284 -7.28 18.21 34.25
C THR A 284 -7.00 17.77 32.81
N VAL A 285 -7.94 18.04 31.91
CA VAL A 285 -7.76 17.80 30.46
C VAL A 285 -6.57 18.65 29.99
N PRO A 286 -5.57 18.06 29.30
CA PRO A 286 -4.42 18.84 28.87
C PRO A 286 -4.85 19.91 27.85
N ALA A 287 -4.34 21.13 27.98
CA ALA A 287 -4.87 22.34 27.34
C ALA A 287 -4.98 22.33 25.80
N LYS A 288 -4.33 21.37 25.12
CA LYS A 288 -4.34 21.22 23.66
C LYS A 288 -5.38 20.20 23.15
N TYR A 289 -6.14 19.54 24.03
CA TYR A 289 -7.09 18.49 23.66
C TYR A 289 -8.53 18.93 23.91
N VAL A 290 -9.42 18.53 23.00
CA VAL A 290 -10.87 18.72 23.09
C VAL A 290 -11.51 17.35 23.17
N ALA A 291 -12.51 17.17 24.03
CA ALA A 291 -13.23 15.91 24.13
C ALA A 291 -14.04 15.65 22.85
N LEU A 292 -14.04 14.40 22.33
CA LEU A 292 -14.67 14.11 21.04
C LEU A 292 -16.18 14.37 20.99
N ASN A 293 -16.87 14.38 22.14
CA ASN A 293 -18.28 14.80 22.23
C ASN A 293 -18.49 16.32 22.04
N GLN A 294 -17.42 17.12 22.08
CA GLN A 294 -17.41 18.56 21.83
C GLN A 294 -16.95 18.89 20.40
N VAL A 295 -16.59 17.88 19.61
CA VAL A 295 -16.21 18.04 18.20
C VAL A 295 -17.44 17.77 17.34
N GLU A 296 -17.72 18.66 16.38
CA GLU A 296 -18.79 18.45 15.41
C GLU A 296 -18.41 17.30 14.46
N VAL A 297 -19.07 16.14 14.62
CA VAL A 297 -18.77 14.94 13.84
C VAL A 297 -19.48 15.02 12.49
N VAL A 298 -18.71 15.28 11.43
CA VAL A 298 -19.20 15.15 10.05
C VAL A 298 -19.42 13.68 9.74
N THR A 299 -20.69 13.26 9.68
CA THR A 299 -21.03 11.87 9.38
C THR A 299 -21.06 11.67 7.87
N VAL A 300 -19.97 11.12 7.32
CA VAL A 300 -19.98 10.66 5.92
C VAL A 300 -20.72 9.32 5.88
N PRO A 301 -21.79 9.18 5.08
CA PRO A 301 -22.48 7.90 4.97
C PRO A 301 -21.54 6.86 4.38
N ILE A 302 -21.22 5.83 5.16
CA ILE A 302 -20.45 4.66 4.72
C ILE A 302 -21.32 3.90 3.72
N ARG A 303 -21.23 4.26 2.44
CA ARG A 303 -21.89 3.54 1.35
C ARG A 303 -20.91 2.50 0.83
N ASN A 304 -21.22 1.24 1.15
CA ASN A 304 -20.76 -0.03 0.55
C ASN A 304 -20.45 -1.04 1.67
N THR A 305 -21.46 -1.45 2.43
CA THR A 305 -21.36 -2.65 3.26
C THR A 305 -21.74 -3.85 2.39
N ASN A 306 -20.92 -4.89 2.40
CA ASN A 306 -21.23 -6.19 1.82
C ASN A 306 -22.13 -7.06 2.74
N GLN A 307 -22.70 -6.42 3.77
CA GLN A 307 -23.71 -6.97 4.67
C GLN A 307 -25.11 -6.65 4.16
N TYR A 308 -25.98 -7.64 4.13
CA TYR A 308 -27.37 -7.52 3.67
C TYR A 308 -28.33 -7.99 4.76
N ALA A 309 -29.56 -7.47 4.72
CA ALA A 309 -30.66 -8.05 5.50
C ALA A 309 -30.99 -9.46 4.98
N MET A 310 -31.55 -10.32 5.83
CA MET A 310 -31.84 -11.71 5.47
C MET A 310 -32.71 -11.83 4.19
N ASP A 311 -33.74 -10.98 4.04
CA ASP A 311 -34.62 -11.03 2.87
C ASP A 311 -33.91 -10.63 1.57
N GLU A 312 -33.02 -9.63 1.63
CA GLU A 312 -32.17 -9.25 0.51
C GLU A 312 -31.13 -10.33 0.21
N PHE A 313 -30.56 -10.95 1.24
CA PHE A 313 -29.59 -12.02 1.12
C PHE A 313 -30.21 -13.26 0.46
N LYS A 314 -31.45 -13.62 0.80
CA LYS A 314 -32.21 -14.69 0.12
C LYS A 314 -32.39 -14.40 -1.36
N LEU A 315 -32.68 -13.15 -1.74
CA LEU A 315 -32.80 -12.76 -3.14
C LEU A 315 -31.45 -12.91 -3.87
N ILE A 316 -30.36 -12.46 -3.25
CA ILE A 316 -28.99 -12.62 -3.78
C ILE A 316 -28.65 -14.11 -3.94
N LEU A 317 -28.95 -14.93 -2.95
CA LEU A 317 -28.70 -16.37 -2.98
C LEU A 317 -29.50 -17.05 -4.09
N ASN A 318 -30.78 -16.69 -4.27
CA ASN A 318 -31.59 -17.18 -5.39
C ASN A 318 -31.00 -16.79 -6.76
N ASN A 319 -30.48 -15.58 -6.91
CA ASN A 319 -29.79 -15.16 -8.13
C ASN A 319 -28.53 -16.00 -8.36
N GLN A 320 -27.79 -16.34 -7.31
CA GLN A 320 -26.61 -17.20 -7.40
C GLN A 320 -26.99 -18.64 -7.81
N VAL A 321 -28.11 -19.16 -7.31
CA VAL A 321 -28.68 -20.45 -7.75
C VAL A 321 -29.05 -20.41 -9.24
N ALA A 322 -29.68 -19.33 -9.71
CA ALA A 322 -30.01 -19.17 -11.13
C ALA A 322 -28.75 -19.11 -12.01
N LEU A 323 -27.69 -18.45 -11.53
CA LEU A 323 -26.40 -18.40 -12.20
C LEU A 323 -25.75 -19.79 -12.27
N TYR A 324 -25.75 -20.55 -11.17
CA TYR A 324 -25.28 -21.93 -11.14
C TYR A 324 -26.03 -22.80 -12.16
N LYS A 325 -27.38 -22.75 -12.17
CA LYS A 325 -28.19 -23.54 -13.12
C LYS A 325 -27.96 -23.18 -14.59
N SER A 326 -27.62 -21.94 -14.90
CA SER A 326 -27.41 -21.47 -16.28
C SER A 326 -25.97 -21.65 -16.77
N THR A 327 -24.98 -21.57 -15.88
CA THR A 327 -23.54 -21.58 -16.24
C THR A 327 -22.80 -22.84 -15.80
N GLY A 328 -23.38 -23.62 -14.89
CA GLY A 328 -22.72 -24.73 -14.21
C GLY A 328 -21.65 -24.32 -13.20
N GLN A 329 -21.43 -23.02 -12.96
CA GLN A 329 -20.41 -22.55 -12.02
C GLN A 329 -20.87 -22.72 -10.57
N PRO A 330 -20.27 -23.63 -9.78
CA PRO A 330 -20.72 -23.90 -8.43
C PRO A 330 -20.27 -22.81 -7.46
N PHE A 331 -21.00 -22.63 -6.36
CA PHE A 331 -20.75 -21.64 -5.32
C PHE A 331 -20.77 -22.29 -3.93
N THR A 332 -20.19 -21.60 -2.93
CA THR A 332 -20.18 -22.05 -1.53
C THR A 332 -20.98 -21.08 -0.65
N LEU A 333 -21.82 -21.60 0.22
CA LEU A 333 -22.41 -20.88 1.34
C LEU A 333 -21.76 -21.40 2.63
N VAL A 334 -21.23 -20.51 3.47
CA VAL A 334 -20.66 -20.84 4.77
C VAL A 334 -21.59 -20.30 5.86
N SER A 335 -21.88 -21.13 6.86
CA SER A 335 -22.60 -20.79 8.08
C SER A 335 -21.63 -20.79 9.25
N LEU A 336 -21.59 -19.70 10.01
CA LEU A 336 -20.84 -19.57 11.25
C LEU A 336 -21.82 -19.29 12.40
N LYS A 337 -21.89 -20.18 13.38
CA LYS A 337 -22.81 -20.08 14.51
C LYS A 337 -22.04 -19.88 15.81
N LEU A 338 -22.37 -18.81 16.53
CA LEU A 338 -21.80 -18.53 17.85
C LEU A 338 -22.64 -19.18 18.94
N GLU A 339 -21.97 -19.87 19.87
CA GLU A 339 -22.64 -20.41 21.05
C GLU A 339 -23.15 -19.28 21.96
N PRO A 340 -24.46 -19.22 22.32
CA PRO A 340 -25.02 -18.11 23.11
C PRO A 340 -24.35 -17.89 24.47
N GLN A 341 -23.76 -18.95 25.04
CA GLN A 341 -23.01 -18.88 26.29
C GLN A 341 -21.74 -18.01 26.16
N ALA A 342 -21.14 -17.90 24.97
CA ALA A 342 -19.96 -17.07 24.72
C ALA A 342 -20.25 -15.58 24.96
N GLU A 343 -21.43 -15.13 24.53
CA GLU A 343 -21.88 -13.74 24.70
C GLU A 343 -22.31 -13.49 26.15
N THR A 344 -23.01 -14.44 26.77
CA THR A 344 -23.42 -14.38 28.18
C THR A 344 -22.21 -14.35 29.12
N ALA A 345 -21.13 -15.07 28.79
CA ALA A 345 -19.88 -15.09 29.52
C ALA A 345 -18.96 -13.89 29.22
N GLY A 346 -19.35 -13.00 28.30
CA GLY A 346 -18.56 -11.83 27.91
C GLY A 346 -17.26 -12.18 27.16
N LEU A 347 -17.18 -13.36 26.55
CA LEU A 347 -15.99 -13.82 25.82
C LEU A 347 -15.91 -13.19 24.42
N VAL A 348 -17.02 -13.23 23.68
CA VAL A 348 -17.16 -12.59 22.36
C VAL A 348 -18.64 -12.31 22.10
N SER A 349 -18.95 -11.13 21.55
CA SER A 349 -20.31 -10.78 21.13
C SER A 349 -20.54 -11.09 19.66
N MET A 350 -21.81 -11.21 19.26
CA MET A 350 -22.16 -11.34 17.84
C MET A 350 -21.68 -10.14 17.00
N ALA A 351 -21.63 -8.95 17.58
CA ALA A 351 -21.09 -7.76 16.91
C ALA A 351 -19.57 -7.86 16.67
N GLN A 352 -18.83 -8.39 17.64
CA GLN A 352 -17.37 -8.62 17.51
C GLN A 352 -17.08 -9.70 16.47
N LEU A 353 -17.80 -10.82 16.52
CA LEU A 353 -17.66 -11.89 15.54
C LEU A 353 -18.03 -11.40 14.13
N SER A 354 -19.15 -10.69 13.99
CA SER A 354 -19.57 -10.09 12.71
C SER A 354 -18.53 -9.12 12.15
N ASN A 355 -17.95 -8.26 12.99
CA ASN A 355 -16.91 -7.35 12.52
C ASN A 355 -15.64 -8.12 12.09
N ALA A 356 -15.25 -9.17 12.81
CA ALA A 356 -14.13 -10.01 12.40
C ALA A 356 -14.40 -10.77 11.09
N VAL A 357 -15.63 -11.26 10.89
CA VAL A 357 -16.06 -11.83 9.61
C VAL A 357 -15.98 -10.77 8.52
N ARG A 358 -16.55 -9.58 8.71
CA ARG A 358 -16.52 -8.47 7.75
C ARG A 358 -15.10 -8.12 7.29
N LEU A 359 -14.15 -8.07 8.24
CA LEU A 359 -12.73 -7.82 7.95
C LEU A 359 -12.03 -8.98 7.24
N SER A 360 -12.60 -10.19 7.32
CA SER A 360 -12.10 -11.40 6.66
C SER A 360 -12.64 -11.57 5.23
N LEU A 361 -13.65 -10.76 4.84
CA LEU A 361 -14.33 -10.85 3.57
C LEU A 361 -13.92 -9.73 2.60
N SER A 362 -13.96 -10.02 1.31
CA SER A 362 -13.88 -9.05 0.22
C SER A 362 -15.22 -8.35 -0.02
N LEU A 363 -15.22 -7.20 -0.70
CA LEU A 363 -16.45 -6.48 -1.08
C LEU A 363 -17.38 -7.29 -2.03
N LYS A 364 -16.84 -8.30 -2.71
CA LYS A 364 -17.60 -9.19 -3.60
C LYS A 364 -18.39 -10.23 -2.81
N GLU A 365 -17.86 -10.70 -1.67
CA GLU A 365 -18.51 -11.70 -0.82
C GLU A 365 -19.65 -11.04 -0.05
N LYS A 366 -20.83 -11.64 -0.15
CA LYS A 366 -22.05 -11.13 0.48
C LYS A 366 -22.24 -11.89 1.78
N TYR A 367 -22.61 -11.20 2.84
CA TYR A 367 -22.93 -11.87 4.09
C TYR A 367 -24.19 -11.28 4.73
N CYS A 368 -24.84 -12.08 5.57
CA CYS A 368 -25.93 -11.62 6.43
C CYS A 368 -25.78 -12.20 7.83
N ILE A 369 -26.50 -11.62 8.77
CA ILE A 369 -26.55 -12.06 10.16
C ILE A 369 -27.98 -12.44 10.48
N ASP A 370 -28.17 -13.60 11.09
CA ASP A 370 -29.46 -14.11 11.55
C ASP A 370 -29.32 -14.70 12.95
N GLY A 371 -29.81 -13.96 13.96
CA GLY A 371 -29.63 -14.31 15.36
C GLY A 371 -28.16 -14.49 15.72
N ASN A 372 -27.79 -15.72 16.10
CA ASN A 372 -26.42 -16.11 16.45
C ASN A 372 -25.64 -16.72 15.27
N THR A 373 -26.14 -16.59 14.05
CA THR A 373 -25.54 -17.19 12.86
C THR A 373 -25.16 -16.11 11.84
N ILE A 374 -24.01 -16.29 11.19
CA ILE A 374 -23.53 -15.47 10.09
C ILE A 374 -23.44 -16.35 8.86
N LEU A 375 -24.09 -15.93 7.79
CA LEU A 375 -24.04 -16.62 6.50
C LEU A 375 -23.16 -15.83 5.54
N VAL A 376 -22.23 -16.51 4.87
CA VAL A 376 -21.29 -15.93 3.91
C VAL A 376 -21.43 -16.64 2.58
N LEU A 377 -21.76 -15.88 1.53
CA LEU A 377 -21.87 -16.37 0.16
C LEU A 377 -20.57 -16.10 -0.62
N LEU A 378 -19.95 -17.19 -1.09
CA LEU A 378 -18.78 -17.20 -1.94
C LEU A 378 -19.18 -17.58 -3.36
N ALA A 379 -18.81 -16.76 -4.36
CA ALA A 379 -19.25 -16.94 -5.75
C ALA A 379 -18.65 -18.18 -6.46
N LYS A 380 -17.70 -18.88 -5.83
CA LYS A 380 -17.04 -20.08 -6.35
C LYS A 380 -17.11 -21.18 -5.30
N ALA A 381 -17.15 -22.43 -5.75
CA ALA A 381 -17.00 -23.58 -4.87
C ALA A 381 -15.58 -23.65 -4.32
N ASP A 382 -15.50 -23.81 -3.01
CA ASP A 382 -14.24 -24.04 -2.29
C ASP A 382 -14.50 -24.93 -1.07
N GLU A 383 -13.97 -26.15 -1.10
CA GLU A 383 -14.02 -27.11 0.02
C GLU A 383 -13.21 -26.63 1.23
N ARG A 384 -12.28 -25.69 1.03
CA ARG A 384 -11.43 -25.12 2.09
C ARG A 384 -12.00 -23.83 2.66
N ALA A 385 -13.20 -23.41 2.24
CA ALA A 385 -13.81 -22.14 2.63
C ALA A 385 -13.83 -21.93 4.16
N ILE A 386 -14.20 -22.95 4.93
CA ILE A 386 -14.20 -22.88 6.40
C ILE A 386 -12.78 -22.68 6.94
N ALA A 387 -11.81 -23.44 6.46
CA ALA A 387 -10.43 -23.37 6.93
C ALA A 387 -9.79 -22.00 6.63
N ILE A 388 -10.04 -21.47 5.43
CA ILE A 388 -9.59 -20.13 5.02
C ILE A 388 -10.24 -19.06 5.89
N LEU A 389 -11.56 -19.13 6.08
CA LEU A 389 -12.29 -18.16 6.89
C LEU A 389 -11.84 -18.23 8.35
N ALA A 390 -11.65 -19.43 8.91
CA ALA A 390 -11.13 -19.63 10.26
C ALA A 390 -9.71 -19.04 10.43
N SER A 391 -8.82 -19.20 9.44
CA SER A 391 -7.49 -18.58 9.46
C SER A 391 -7.58 -17.06 9.49
N LYS A 392 -8.43 -16.46 8.67
CA LYS A 392 -8.64 -15.00 8.64
C LYS A 392 -9.28 -14.49 9.93
N LEU A 393 -10.26 -15.22 10.48
CA LEU A 393 -10.88 -14.89 11.77
C LEU A 393 -9.87 -14.90 12.91
N ARG A 394 -8.88 -15.81 12.89
CA ARG A 394 -7.82 -15.85 13.92
C ARG A 394 -6.99 -14.57 13.91
N THR A 395 -6.75 -13.97 12.75
CA THR A 395 -6.03 -12.69 12.62
C THR A 395 -6.90 -11.48 12.97
N ASN A 396 -8.19 -11.53 12.65
CA ASN A 396 -9.11 -10.40 12.77
C ASN A 396 -9.85 -10.32 14.13
N LEU A 397 -9.90 -11.43 14.88
CA LEU A 397 -10.31 -11.45 16.29
C LEU A 397 -9.13 -11.02 17.17
N GLN A 398 -8.82 -9.73 17.15
CA GLN A 398 -7.73 -9.15 17.92
C GLN A 398 -8.13 -8.92 19.38
N SER A 399 -7.26 -9.32 20.29
CA SER A 399 -7.29 -8.89 21.69
C SER A 399 -5.86 -8.72 22.20
N GLY A 400 -5.69 -8.02 23.32
CA GLY A 400 -4.39 -7.95 24.02
C GLY A 400 -3.97 -9.26 24.69
N ASP A 401 -4.83 -10.28 24.70
CA ASP A 401 -4.58 -11.61 25.27
C ASP A 401 -4.23 -12.63 24.17
N PRO A 402 -3.01 -13.19 24.15
CA PRO A 402 -2.58 -14.16 23.14
C PRO A 402 -3.35 -15.50 23.19
N THR A 403 -4.07 -15.80 24.26
CA THR A 403 -4.89 -17.02 24.40
C THR A 403 -6.36 -16.82 24.00
N PHE A 404 -6.75 -15.60 23.66
CA PHE A 404 -8.14 -15.21 23.41
C PHE A 404 -8.82 -16.04 22.31
N VAL A 405 -8.15 -16.17 21.16
CA VAL A 405 -8.64 -16.93 20.00
C VAL A 405 -8.87 -18.39 20.38
N ASP A 406 -7.93 -19.01 21.09
CA ASP A 406 -8.00 -20.42 21.45
C ASP A 406 -9.15 -20.71 22.45
N ARG A 407 -9.61 -19.70 23.21
CA ARG A 407 -10.81 -19.80 24.06
C ARG A 407 -12.12 -19.61 23.28
N ILE A 408 -12.09 -18.85 22.18
CA ILE A 408 -13.30 -18.49 21.42
C ILE A 408 -13.60 -19.47 20.30
N PHE A 409 -12.58 -19.95 19.59
CA PHE A 409 -12.76 -20.85 18.45
C PHE A 409 -13.58 -22.12 18.77
N PRO A 410 -13.43 -22.75 19.95
CA PRO A 410 -14.28 -23.87 20.36
C PRO A 410 -15.77 -23.51 20.52
N LEU A 411 -16.11 -22.22 20.57
CA LEU A 411 -17.47 -21.70 20.73
C LEU A 411 -18.09 -21.21 19.40
N ILE A 412 -17.35 -21.32 18.30
CA ILE A 412 -17.80 -20.95 16.95
C ILE A 412 -17.91 -22.23 16.12
N TYR A 413 -19.12 -22.60 15.76
CA TYR A 413 -19.39 -23.73 14.88
C TYR A 413 -19.45 -23.27 13.44
N ALA A 414 -18.93 -24.08 12.52
CA ALA A 414 -18.94 -23.77 11.10
C ALA A 414 -19.51 -24.93 10.29
N HIS A 415 -20.30 -24.61 9.27
CA HIS A 415 -20.78 -25.56 8.27
C HIS A 415 -20.73 -24.92 6.88
N SER A 416 -20.58 -25.72 5.83
CA SER A 416 -20.53 -25.22 4.46
C SER A 416 -21.38 -26.06 3.54
N TYR A 417 -22.15 -25.39 2.70
CA TYR A 417 -22.90 -25.96 1.62
C TYR A 417 -22.23 -25.61 0.29
N ILE A 418 -21.96 -26.60 -0.55
CA ILE A 418 -21.49 -26.40 -1.93
C ILE A 418 -22.62 -26.77 -2.87
N SER A 419 -22.94 -25.86 -3.79
CA SER A 419 -24.02 -26.07 -4.75
C SER A 419 -23.79 -27.32 -5.61
N ASN A 420 -24.85 -28.10 -5.81
CA ASN A 420 -24.86 -29.36 -6.52
C ASN A 420 -26.19 -29.53 -7.28
N GLU A 421 -26.40 -30.69 -7.92
CA GLU A 421 -27.59 -30.93 -8.75
C GLU A 421 -28.92 -30.82 -7.97
N SER A 422 -28.92 -31.02 -6.65
CA SER A 422 -30.11 -30.84 -5.81
C SER A 422 -30.32 -29.40 -5.32
N THR A 423 -29.49 -28.44 -5.75
CA THR A 423 -29.63 -27.02 -5.40
C THR A 423 -30.82 -26.39 -6.12
N GLU A 424 -31.95 -26.25 -5.42
CA GLU A 424 -33.18 -25.73 -6.01
C GLU A 424 -33.38 -24.22 -5.84
N ASN A 425 -33.32 -23.71 -4.61
CA ASN A 425 -33.57 -22.33 -4.25
C ASN A 425 -32.90 -21.96 -2.90
N ALA A 426 -32.96 -20.69 -2.51
CA ALA A 426 -32.39 -20.21 -1.26
C ALA A 426 -32.99 -20.90 -0.02
N GLU A 427 -34.29 -21.22 -0.02
CA GLU A 427 -34.97 -21.82 1.13
C GLU A 427 -34.50 -23.26 1.37
N SER A 428 -34.29 -24.04 0.30
CA SER A 428 -33.76 -25.40 0.41
C SER A 428 -32.34 -25.41 0.97
N ILE A 429 -31.49 -24.48 0.51
CA ILE A 429 -30.11 -24.33 1.00
C ILE A 429 -30.11 -23.91 2.47
N LEU A 430 -30.92 -22.91 2.83
CA LEU A 430 -30.98 -22.41 4.20
C LEU A 430 -31.49 -23.47 5.18
N LYS A 431 -32.42 -24.33 4.75
CA LYS A 431 -32.90 -25.45 5.56
C LYS A 431 -31.84 -26.53 5.81
N GLU A 432 -30.87 -26.65 4.92
CA GLU A 432 -29.78 -27.61 5.06
C GLU A 432 -28.63 -27.07 5.92
N ILE A 433 -28.35 -25.77 5.81
CA ILE A 433 -27.16 -25.15 6.42
C ILE A 433 -27.38 -24.53 7.82
N LEU A 434 -28.63 -24.24 8.18
CA LEU A 434 -29.03 -23.65 9.48
C LEU A 434 -29.64 -24.71 10.40
#